data_AF-A0A7J7Q9H8-F1
#
_entry.id   AF-A0A7J7Q9H8-F1
#
_cell.length_a   1.000
_cell.length_b   1.000
_cell.length_c   1.000
_cell.angle_alpha   90.00
_cell.angle_beta   90.00
_cell.angle_gamma   90.00
#
_symmetry.space_group_name_H-M   'P 1'
#
loop_
_entity.id
_entity.type
_entity.pdbx_description
1 polymer ?
#
loop_
_entity_poly.entity_id
_entity_poly.type
_entity_poly.pdbx_seq_one_letter_code
_entity_poly.pdbx_strand_id
1 'polypeptide(L)'
;MLYDGRPVELTAEQEEVASMFAIMKETDYMKKPTFLKNFWEGFKEVLGRSHVIKGLDKCDFSPIYDHLMAERDKKKALTKEEKAAIKVQKDAAEAKYKHALVDGRQEQVGNFRVEPPSLFRGRGEHPKMGKIKQRVYPRDITINIGRDAPIPEHPYPGQRWKEVRHDNTVTWLAYWRDTVNPKEYKYVWLGATSSFKAESDLLKYEKARKLKDYIDDIRKNYKRDWGSSDVRRKQMGVAVYFLDKLALRAGHEKDDDEADTVGCCTLKVENVECVPPNHIKFDFLGKDSIRYENTVDVEVPVYKAVEAFTKVDARGKRKGLRDMVFDTFDATDLNKELKALMDGLSVKVFRTYNASITLDRLLAEMEEAEDAYAGKTVDAKKADYDRANKEVAILCNHQRAVPKTHETSMAKVTEKLNAMREEIKALEEEHEAALRAKGKGKNPDAIASKLSKKMTALERAELQAAVKEDLKTVALGTSKINYMDPRITIAWCKRNEVPIEKVFNKSLLNKFHWAMDVESGFRF
;
A
#
# COMPACT_ATOMS: atom_id res chain seq x y z
N MET A 1 -32.16 9.33 -17.92
CA MET A 1 -32.48 8.78 -16.57
C MET A 1 -33.98 8.92 -16.32
N LEU A 2 -34.52 8.38 -15.21
CA LEU A 2 -35.90 8.69 -14.80
C LEU A 2 -35.89 9.62 -13.58
N TYR A 3 -36.87 10.51 -13.51
CA TYR A 3 -37.19 11.32 -12.35
C TYR A 3 -38.69 11.18 -12.06
N ASP A 4 -39.03 10.70 -10.86
CA ASP A 4 -40.42 10.41 -10.48
C ASP A 4 -41.13 9.47 -11.48
N GLY A 5 -40.39 8.44 -11.92
CA GLY A 5 -40.83 7.47 -12.92
C GLY A 5 -40.89 7.97 -14.36
N ARG A 6 -40.63 9.25 -14.62
CA ARG A 6 -40.70 9.84 -15.96
C ARG A 6 -39.31 10.06 -16.57
N PRO A 7 -39.10 9.81 -17.88
CA PRO A 7 -37.85 10.11 -18.54
C PRO A 7 -37.50 11.60 -18.45
N VAL A 8 -36.23 11.88 -18.12
CA VAL A 8 -35.65 13.22 -18.18
C VAL A 8 -34.36 13.15 -18.99
N GLU A 9 -34.27 14.03 -19.98
CA GLU A 9 -33.05 14.25 -20.76
C GLU A 9 -32.08 15.12 -19.98
N LEU A 10 -30.81 14.74 -20.02
CA LEU A 10 -29.71 15.47 -19.39
C LEU A 10 -28.83 16.06 -20.49
N THR A 11 -28.23 17.23 -20.21
CA THR A 11 -27.11 17.71 -21.03
C THR A 11 -25.90 16.79 -20.87
N ALA A 12 -24.92 16.87 -21.78
CA ALA A 12 -23.72 16.03 -21.73
C ALA A 12 -22.94 16.17 -20.39
N GLU A 13 -22.87 17.38 -19.83
CA GLU A 13 -22.21 17.62 -18.54
C GLU A 13 -22.96 16.98 -17.37
N GLN A 14 -24.30 17.10 -17.38
CA GLN A 14 -25.17 16.48 -16.36
C GLN A 14 -25.14 14.95 -16.47
N GLU A 15 -25.17 14.40 -17.69
CA GLU A 15 -25.11 12.96 -17.94
C GLU A 15 -23.77 12.36 -17.52
N GLU A 16 -22.66 13.08 -17.71
CA GLU A 16 -21.33 12.66 -17.24
C GLU A 16 -21.35 12.42 -15.72
N VAL A 17 -21.84 13.40 -14.96
CA VAL A 17 -21.93 13.31 -13.48
C VAL A 17 -22.94 12.24 -13.05
N ALA A 18 -24.08 12.14 -13.72
CA ALA A 18 -25.07 11.09 -13.46
C ALA A 18 -24.48 9.69 -13.69
N SER A 19 -23.64 9.52 -14.72
CA SER A 19 -22.95 8.27 -15.03
C SER A 19 -21.91 7.89 -13.98
N MET A 20 -21.17 8.88 -13.43
CA MET A 20 -20.23 8.65 -12.32
C MET A 20 -20.93 8.11 -11.07
N PHE A 21 -22.17 8.51 -10.84
CA PHE A 21 -22.99 7.99 -9.74
C PHE A 21 -23.65 6.65 -10.07
N ALA A 22 -24.22 6.52 -11.27
CA ALA A 22 -24.90 5.31 -11.71
C ALA A 22 -24.00 4.08 -11.61
N ILE A 23 -22.74 4.17 -12.06
CA ILE A 23 -21.76 3.06 -12.00
C ILE A 23 -21.47 2.57 -10.57
N MET A 24 -21.80 3.37 -9.56
CA MET A 24 -21.57 3.05 -8.15
C MET A 24 -22.71 2.23 -7.52
N LYS A 25 -23.81 1.95 -8.24
CA LYS A 25 -25.04 1.31 -7.74
C LYS A 25 -24.82 0.09 -6.82
N GLU A 26 -23.89 -0.80 -7.17
CA GLU A 26 -23.62 -2.04 -6.42
C GLU A 26 -22.50 -1.91 -5.37
N THR A 27 -21.99 -0.71 -5.13
CA THR A 27 -20.90 -0.49 -4.18
C THR A 27 -21.42 -0.10 -2.80
N ASP A 28 -20.63 -0.36 -1.75
CA ASP A 28 -20.99 0.00 -0.38
C ASP A 28 -21.06 1.53 -0.16
N TYR A 29 -20.54 2.35 -1.07
CA TYR A 29 -20.69 3.81 -1.00
C TYR A 29 -22.14 4.27 -1.14
N MET A 30 -23.00 3.51 -1.85
CA MET A 30 -24.42 3.85 -2.00
C MET A 30 -25.20 3.71 -0.70
N LYS A 31 -24.63 3.05 0.32
CA LYS A 31 -25.21 2.91 1.66
C LYS A 31 -24.75 4.02 2.60
N LYS A 32 -23.83 4.90 2.18
CA LYS A 32 -23.21 5.91 3.04
C LYS A 32 -23.94 7.26 2.92
N PRO A 33 -24.58 7.78 3.99
CA PRO A 33 -25.31 9.04 3.94
C PRO A 33 -24.44 10.23 3.50
N THR A 34 -23.20 10.32 4.00
CA THR A 34 -22.24 11.36 3.62
C THR A 34 -21.94 11.35 2.12
N PHE A 35 -21.81 10.16 1.51
CA PHE A 35 -21.57 10.02 0.07
C PHE A 35 -22.75 10.54 -0.75
N LEU A 36 -23.97 10.09 -0.41
CA LEU A 36 -25.19 10.50 -1.09
C LEU A 36 -25.44 12.00 -0.98
N LYS A 37 -25.23 12.56 0.22
CA LYS A 37 -25.35 14.00 0.49
C LYS A 37 -24.39 14.81 -0.37
N ASN A 38 -23.09 14.50 -0.30
CA ASN A 38 -22.06 15.24 -1.04
C ASN A 38 -22.23 15.13 -2.56
N PHE A 39 -22.63 13.95 -3.05
CA PHE A 39 -22.98 13.77 -4.47
C PHE A 39 -24.15 14.69 -4.85
N TRP A 40 -25.23 14.67 -4.08
CA TRP A 40 -26.42 15.46 -4.39
C TRP A 40 -26.14 16.97 -4.38
N GLU A 41 -25.36 17.45 -3.42
CA GLU A 41 -24.93 18.86 -3.39
C GLU A 41 -24.23 19.26 -4.69
N GLY A 42 -23.23 18.48 -5.13
CA GLY A 42 -22.53 18.75 -6.38
C GLY A 42 -23.40 18.56 -7.63
N PHE A 43 -24.24 17.51 -7.67
CA PHE A 43 -25.09 17.26 -8.83
C PHE A 43 -26.15 18.34 -8.99
N LYS A 44 -26.70 18.86 -7.89
CA LYS A 44 -27.64 19.99 -7.92
C LYS A 44 -27.02 21.27 -8.49
N GLU A 45 -25.74 21.51 -8.23
CA GLU A 45 -25.01 22.64 -8.85
C GLU A 45 -24.91 22.46 -10.37
N VAL A 46 -24.55 21.25 -10.83
CA VAL A 46 -24.43 20.91 -12.26
C VAL A 46 -25.78 20.95 -12.99
N LEU A 47 -26.86 20.53 -12.31
CA LEU A 47 -28.22 20.62 -12.86
C LEU A 47 -28.68 22.07 -13.02
N GLY A 48 -28.28 22.95 -12.09
CA GLY A 48 -28.70 24.34 -12.04
C GLY A 48 -30.07 24.55 -11.39
N ARG A 49 -30.37 25.80 -11.02
CA ARG A 49 -31.54 26.15 -10.19
C ARG A 49 -32.89 25.88 -10.87
N SER A 50 -32.97 25.97 -12.19
CA SER A 50 -34.20 25.83 -12.97
C SER A 50 -34.52 24.39 -13.38
N HIS A 51 -33.64 23.42 -13.11
CA HIS A 51 -33.82 22.05 -13.57
C HIS A 51 -35.02 21.34 -12.92
N VAL A 52 -35.68 20.41 -13.63
CA VAL A 52 -36.84 19.65 -13.13
C VAL A 52 -36.50 18.71 -11.97
N ILE A 53 -35.27 18.19 -11.95
CA ILE A 53 -34.76 17.30 -10.91
C ILE A 53 -34.46 18.09 -9.63
N LYS A 54 -35.23 17.85 -8.56
CA LYS A 54 -35.13 18.57 -7.27
C LYS A 54 -34.76 17.70 -6.06
N GLY A 55 -34.69 16.38 -6.20
CA GLY A 55 -34.39 15.45 -5.10
C GLY A 55 -33.74 14.17 -5.59
N LEU A 56 -32.71 13.71 -4.87
CA LEU A 56 -31.97 12.50 -5.22
C LEU A 56 -32.84 11.23 -5.06
N ASP A 57 -33.71 11.22 -4.07
CA ASP A 57 -34.65 10.13 -3.74
C ASP A 57 -35.63 9.80 -4.87
N LYS A 58 -35.93 10.78 -5.72
CA LYS A 58 -36.80 10.62 -6.90
C LYS A 58 -36.06 10.24 -8.18
N CYS A 59 -34.72 10.19 -8.14
CA CYS A 59 -33.89 9.86 -9.29
C CYS A 59 -33.73 8.35 -9.43
N ASP A 60 -34.00 7.82 -10.62
CA ASP A 60 -33.62 6.46 -10.99
C ASP A 60 -32.55 6.47 -12.07
N PHE A 61 -31.36 6.00 -11.67
CA PHE A 61 -30.17 5.90 -12.50
C PHE A 61 -30.02 4.52 -13.17
N SER A 62 -30.96 3.59 -12.96
CA SER A 62 -30.90 2.22 -13.51
C SER A 62 -30.73 2.19 -15.03
N PRO A 63 -31.43 3.02 -15.83
CA PRO A 63 -31.20 3.03 -17.29
C PRO A 63 -29.76 3.36 -17.69
N ILE A 64 -29.11 4.28 -16.96
CA ILE A 64 -27.69 4.62 -17.19
C ILE A 64 -26.80 3.46 -16.75
N TYR A 65 -27.06 2.89 -15.57
CA TYR A 65 -26.30 1.76 -15.05
C TYR A 65 -26.33 0.55 -16.01
N ASP A 66 -27.52 0.17 -16.46
CA ASP A 66 -27.73 -1.00 -17.33
C ASP A 66 -27.02 -0.80 -18.67
N HIS A 67 -27.07 0.41 -19.23
CA HIS A 67 -26.28 0.78 -20.41
C HIS A 67 -24.77 0.63 -20.17
N LEU A 68 -24.25 1.18 -19.06
CA LEU A 68 -22.83 1.07 -18.73
C LEU A 68 -22.37 -0.38 -18.48
N MET A 69 -23.24 -1.22 -17.91
CA MET A 69 -22.97 -2.65 -17.75
C MET A 69 -22.94 -3.37 -19.11
N ALA A 70 -23.88 -3.07 -20.00
CA ALA A 70 -23.89 -3.62 -21.35
C ALA A 70 -22.63 -3.21 -22.13
N GLU A 71 -22.19 -1.95 -22.06
CA GLU A 71 -20.94 -1.49 -22.68
C GLU A 71 -19.69 -2.17 -22.10
N ARG A 72 -19.69 -2.41 -20.78
CA ARG A 72 -18.62 -3.17 -20.12
C ARG A 72 -18.57 -4.61 -20.64
N ASP A 73 -19.72 -5.25 -20.80
CA ASP A 73 -19.79 -6.65 -21.22
C ASP A 73 -19.49 -6.81 -22.72
N LYS A 74 -19.88 -5.86 -23.57
CA LYS A 74 -19.39 -5.74 -24.96
C LYS A 74 -17.86 -5.67 -25.00
N LYS A 75 -17.23 -4.81 -24.18
CA LYS A 75 -15.75 -4.71 -24.11
C LYS A 75 -15.09 -6.00 -23.64
N LYS A 76 -15.72 -6.74 -22.73
CA LYS A 76 -15.22 -8.05 -22.29
C LYS A 76 -15.33 -9.10 -23.38
N ALA A 77 -16.40 -9.06 -24.18
CA ALA A 77 -16.67 -10.00 -25.27
C ALA A 77 -15.73 -9.83 -26.48
N LEU A 78 -15.01 -8.71 -26.60
CA LEU A 78 -14.00 -8.52 -27.65
C LEU A 78 -12.99 -9.68 -27.68
N THR A 79 -12.63 -10.09 -28.88
CA THR A 79 -11.63 -11.12 -29.16
C THR A 79 -10.24 -10.70 -28.66
N LYS A 80 -9.32 -11.66 -28.59
CA LYS A 80 -7.93 -11.38 -28.18
C LYS A 80 -7.24 -10.47 -29.19
N GLU A 81 -7.54 -10.67 -30.47
CA GLU A 81 -7.03 -9.94 -31.62
C GLU A 81 -7.53 -8.49 -31.60
N GLU A 82 -8.82 -8.25 -31.40
CA GLU A 82 -9.39 -6.90 -31.27
C GLU A 82 -8.80 -6.16 -30.07
N LYS A 83 -8.70 -6.81 -28.91
CA LYS A 83 -8.07 -6.23 -27.71
C LYS A 83 -6.60 -5.87 -27.96
N ALA A 84 -5.88 -6.70 -28.72
CA ALA A 84 -4.49 -6.42 -29.10
C ALA A 84 -4.39 -5.22 -30.05
N ALA A 85 -5.26 -5.13 -31.06
CA ALA A 85 -5.30 -4.01 -31.99
C ALA A 85 -5.61 -2.67 -31.29
N ILE A 86 -6.62 -2.64 -30.41
CA ILE A 86 -6.95 -1.46 -29.59
C ILE A 86 -5.76 -1.06 -28.72
N LYS A 87 -5.05 -2.04 -28.14
CA LYS A 87 -3.86 -1.77 -27.33
C LYS A 87 -2.73 -1.14 -28.16
N VAL A 88 -2.45 -1.64 -29.37
CA VAL A 88 -1.42 -1.09 -30.26
C VAL A 88 -1.74 0.36 -30.62
N GLN A 89 -2.99 0.64 -31.01
CA GLN A 89 -3.42 2.01 -31.34
C GLN A 89 -3.28 2.95 -30.14
N LYS A 90 -3.72 2.51 -28.95
CA LYS A 90 -3.58 3.27 -27.71
C LYS A 90 -2.11 3.51 -27.35
N ASP A 91 -1.27 2.49 -27.45
CA ASP A 91 0.15 2.59 -27.11
C ASP A 91 0.90 3.53 -28.05
N ALA A 92 0.54 3.56 -29.34
CA ALA A 92 1.07 4.50 -30.32
C ALA A 92 0.62 5.94 -30.04
N ALA A 93 -0.67 6.16 -29.76
CA ALA A 93 -1.22 7.48 -29.43
C ALA A 93 -0.61 8.08 -28.16
N GLU A 94 -0.24 7.23 -27.20
CA GLU A 94 0.35 7.64 -25.92
C GLU A 94 1.87 7.63 -25.90
N ALA A 95 2.53 7.15 -26.97
CA ALA A 95 3.99 6.92 -26.99
C ALA A 95 4.79 8.18 -26.61
N LYS A 96 4.37 9.34 -27.13
CA LYS A 96 5.02 10.63 -26.88
C LYS A 96 4.90 11.16 -25.45
N TYR A 97 3.98 10.62 -24.63
CA TYR A 97 3.79 11.05 -23.24
C TYR A 97 4.45 10.11 -22.22
N LYS A 98 4.91 8.94 -22.67
CA LYS A 98 5.47 7.90 -21.79
C LYS A 98 6.91 8.17 -21.37
N HIS A 99 7.59 9.11 -22.01
CA HIS A 99 9.00 9.42 -21.75
C HIS A 99 9.25 10.93 -21.70
N ALA A 100 10.26 11.31 -20.93
CA ALA A 100 10.83 12.65 -20.87
C ALA A 100 12.34 12.56 -21.13
N LEU A 101 12.94 13.62 -21.66
CA LEU A 101 14.39 13.75 -21.79
C LEU A 101 14.90 14.56 -20.59
N VAL A 102 15.74 13.95 -19.76
CA VAL A 102 16.33 14.57 -18.56
C VAL A 102 17.84 14.38 -18.63
N ASP A 103 18.60 15.47 -18.66
CA ASP A 103 20.07 15.46 -18.76
C ASP A 103 20.62 14.57 -19.89
N GLY A 104 19.96 14.62 -21.05
CA GLY A 104 20.32 13.83 -22.24
C GLY A 104 19.87 12.36 -22.19
N ARG A 105 19.24 11.91 -21.10
CA ARG A 105 18.75 10.54 -20.93
C ARG A 105 17.23 10.47 -21.08
N GLN A 106 16.76 9.47 -21.82
CA GLN A 106 15.34 9.18 -21.93
C GLN A 106 14.86 8.44 -20.68
N GLU A 107 13.96 9.07 -19.93
CA GLU A 107 13.41 8.56 -18.68
C GLU A 107 11.91 8.32 -18.82
N GLN A 108 11.39 7.24 -18.23
CA GLN A 108 9.94 6.97 -18.25
C GLN A 108 9.20 8.01 -17.40
N VAL A 109 8.00 8.39 -17.82
CA VAL A 109 7.07 9.21 -17.02
C VAL A 109 6.10 8.27 -16.30
N GLY A 110 5.95 8.45 -14.99
CA GLY A 110 5.16 7.54 -14.15
C GLY A 110 3.65 7.69 -14.39
N ASN A 111 3.11 8.88 -14.17
CA ASN A 111 1.68 9.15 -14.18
C ASN A 111 1.31 10.29 -15.14
N PHE A 112 1.68 10.13 -16.42
CA PHE A 112 1.44 11.12 -17.49
C PHE A 112 -0.05 11.36 -17.81
N ARG A 113 -0.95 10.45 -17.40
CA ARG A 113 -2.40 10.65 -17.57
C ARG A 113 -2.94 11.44 -16.38
N VAL A 114 -3.51 12.60 -16.67
CA VAL A 114 -4.30 13.36 -15.71
C VAL A 114 -5.48 12.51 -15.23
N GLU A 115 -5.77 12.55 -13.93
CA GLU A 115 -6.89 11.80 -13.34
C GLU A 115 -8.21 12.23 -14.02
N PRO A 116 -9.04 11.30 -14.52
CA PRO A 116 -10.35 11.65 -15.10
C PRO A 116 -11.30 12.19 -14.02
N PRO A 117 -12.31 12.98 -14.39
CA PRO A 117 -13.35 13.37 -13.44
C PRO A 117 -14.09 12.13 -12.92
N SER A 118 -14.46 12.16 -11.64
CA SER A 118 -15.10 11.04 -10.95
C SER A 118 -15.78 11.50 -9.67
N LEU A 119 -16.43 10.60 -8.92
CA LEU A 119 -16.77 10.87 -7.52
C LEU A 119 -15.57 10.58 -6.61
N PHE A 120 -15.34 11.44 -5.61
CA PHE A 120 -14.28 11.26 -4.63
C PHE A 120 -14.60 10.10 -3.70
N ARG A 121 -13.67 9.16 -3.59
CA ARG A 121 -13.82 7.94 -2.80
C ARG A 121 -12.75 7.89 -1.72
N GLY A 122 -12.83 8.86 -0.81
CA GLY A 122 -12.00 8.88 0.39
C GLY A 122 -12.13 7.57 1.18
N ARG A 123 -11.03 7.16 1.83
CA ARG A 123 -10.97 5.93 2.65
C ARG A 123 -11.58 6.18 4.03
N GLY A 124 -12.13 5.14 4.65
CA GLY A 124 -12.83 5.23 5.93
C GLY A 124 -14.09 6.11 5.84
N GLU A 125 -14.44 6.76 6.96
CA GLU A 125 -15.54 7.73 7.04
C GLU A 125 -15.09 9.14 6.63
N HIS A 126 -14.51 9.26 5.44
CA HIS A 126 -14.01 10.54 4.94
C HIS A 126 -15.16 11.53 4.67
N PRO A 127 -15.15 12.74 5.25
CA PRO A 127 -16.27 13.69 5.17
C PRO A 127 -16.54 14.24 3.75
N LYS A 128 -15.60 14.09 2.81
CA LYS A 128 -15.71 14.56 1.42
C LYS A 128 -16.10 13.46 0.43
N MET A 129 -16.27 12.21 0.86
CA MET A 129 -16.66 11.13 -0.05
C MET A 129 -17.93 11.50 -0.82
N GLY A 130 -18.03 11.18 -2.11
CA GLY A 130 -19.16 11.55 -2.96
C GLY A 130 -19.05 12.92 -3.63
N LYS A 131 -18.15 13.81 -3.18
CA LYS A 131 -17.89 15.08 -3.90
C LYS A 131 -17.40 14.82 -5.33
N ILE A 132 -17.82 15.66 -6.26
CA ILE A 132 -17.40 15.57 -7.67
C ILE A 132 -15.93 16.01 -7.79
N LYS A 133 -15.06 15.11 -8.26
CA LYS A 133 -13.72 15.44 -8.75
C LYS A 133 -13.88 16.01 -10.16
N GLN A 134 -13.58 17.29 -10.31
CA GLN A 134 -13.78 18.00 -11.57
C GLN A 134 -12.72 17.61 -12.61
N ARG A 135 -13.06 17.84 -13.88
CA ARG A 135 -12.14 17.66 -14.99
C ARG A 135 -11.07 18.75 -14.92
N VAL A 136 -9.81 18.34 -14.98
CA VAL A 136 -8.65 19.24 -15.02
C VAL A 136 -8.36 19.60 -16.48
N TYR A 137 -8.19 20.89 -16.74
CA TYR A 137 -7.91 21.45 -18.06
C TYR A 137 -6.50 22.06 -18.13
N PRO A 138 -5.97 22.39 -19.33
CA PRO A 138 -4.66 23.04 -19.44
C PRO A 138 -4.50 24.29 -18.58
N ARG A 139 -5.55 25.10 -18.46
CA ARG A 139 -5.59 26.30 -17.60
C ARG A 139 -5.38 26.04 -16.10
N ASP A 140 -5.46 24.78 -15.67
CA ASP A 140 -5.27 24.35 -14.29
C ASP A 140 -3.87 23.77 -14.03
N ILE A 141 -3.13 23.46 -15.11
CA ILE A 141 -1.88 22.71 -15.07
C ILE A 141 -0.68 23.64 -15.23
N THR A 142 0.24 23.58 -14.27
CA THR A 142 1.59 24.15 -14.35
C THR A 142 2.55 23.11 -14.93
N ILE A 143 3.27 23.47 -15.98
CA ILE A 143 4.34 22.64 -16.58
C ILE A 143 5.69 23.09 -16.02
N ASN A 144 6.60 22.16 -15.72
CA ASN A 144 8.00 22.44 -15.44
C ASN A 144 8.89 21.74 -16.46
N ILE A 145 9.73 22.51 -17.12
CA ILE A 145 10.53 22.04 -18.26
C ILE A 145 11.82 22.85 -18.37
N GLY A 146 12.84 22.36 -19.07
CA GLY A 146 14.07 23.11 -19.34
C GLY A 146 13.78 24.41 -20.10
N ARG A 147 14.59 25.46 -19.88
CA ARG A 147 14.40 26.80 -20.47
C ARG A 147 14.36 26.79 -21.99
N ASP A 148 15.21 25.97 -22.60
CA ASP A 148 15.36 25.87 -24.06
C ASP A 148 14.60 24.68 -24.66
N ALA A 149 13.83 23.96 -23.85
CA ALA A 149 13.07 22.81 -24.30
C ALA A 149 11.74 23.24 -24.94
N PRO A 150 11.26 22.54 -25.98
CA PRO A 150 9.98 22.85 -26.60
C PRO A 150 8.83 22.65 -25.61
N ILE A 151 8.01 23.68 -25.45
CA ILE A 151 6.85 23.64 -24.55
C ILE A 151 5.84 22.61 -25.09
N PRO A 152 5.35 21.67 -24.26
CA PRO A 152 4.40 20.65 -24.70
C PRO A 152 3.09 21.25 -25.20
N GLU A 153 2.54 20.71 -26.29
CA GLU A 153 1.21 21.08 -26.79
C GLU A 153 0.08 20.38 -26.04
N HIS A 154 -1.13 20.93 -26.13
CA HIS A 154 -2.35 20.32 -25.59
C HIS A 154 -3.52 20.36 -26.60
N PRO A 155 -4.49 19.43 -26.51
CA PRO A 155 -5.53 19.29 -27.53
C PRO A 155 -6.71 20.27 -27.40
N TYR A 156 -6.69 21.23 -26.46
CA TYR A 156 -7.80 22.16 -26.21
C TYR A 156 -7.59 23.51 -26.93
N PRO A 157 -8.28 23.78 -28.07
CA PRO A 157 -8.11 25.03 -28.80
C PRO A 157 -8.47 26.25 -27.94
N GLY A 158 -7.70 27.34 -28.07
CA GLY A 158 -7.92 28.58 -27.34
C GLY A 158 -7.52 28.56 -25.86
N GLN A 159 -7.17 27.41 -25.29
CA GLN A 159 -6.60 27.34 -23.94
C GLN A 159 -5.08 27.50 -23.95
N ARG A 160 -4.54 27.79 -22.78
CA ARG A 160 -3.10 27.81 -22.50
C ARG A 160 -2.85 27.04 -21.22
N TRP A 161 -1.62 26.57 -21.04
CA TRP A 161 -1.16 26.12 -19.72
C TRP A 161 -1.36 27.22 -18.68
N LYS A 162 -1.64 26.83 -17.44
CA LYS A 162 -1.74 27.78 -16.33
C LYS A 162 -0.46 28.60 -16.19
N GLU A 163 0.67 27.90 -16.27
CA GLU A 163 2.00 28.45 -16.11
C GLU A 163 3.03 27.47 -16.71
N VAL A 164 4.13 28.01 -17.25
CA VAL A 164 5.32 27.24 -17.64
C VAL A 164 6.48 27.73 -16.78
N ARG A 165 7.09 26.82 -16.03
CA ARG A 165 8.22 27.06 -15.12
C ARG A 165 9.48 26.34 -15.61
N HIS A 166 10.62 26.83 -15.12
CA HIS A 166 11.95 26.30 -15.39
C HIS A 166 12.73 26.16 -14.07
N ASP A 167 12.12 25.46 -13.10
CA ASP A 167 12.69 25.20 -11.80
C ASP A 167 13.50 23.90 -11.84
N ASN A 168 14.82 24.05 -11.74
CA ASN A 168 15.78 22.94 -11.74
C ASN A 168 16.08 22.39 -10.34
N THR A 169 15.37 22.87 -9.30
CA THR A 169 15.51 22.39 -7.91
C THR A 169 14.49 21.30 -7.54
N VAL A 170 13.60 20.96 -8.47
CA VAL A 170 12.49 20.01 -8.29
C VAL A 170 12.53 18.89 -9.33
N THR A 171 11.80 17.79 -9.06
CA THR A 171 11.78 16.60 -9.94
C THR A 171 10.41 16.31 -10.57
N TRP A 172 9.40 17.17 -10.36
CA TRP A 172 8.09 17.02 -10.99
C TRP A 172 8.09 17.68 -12.38
N LEU A 173 7.32 17.10 -13.29
CA LEU A 173 7.19 17.56 -14.68
C LEU A 173 5.98 18.46 -14.88
N ALA A 174 4.91 18.22 -14.13
CA ALA A 174 3.72 19.03 -14.12
C ALA A 174 3.01 18.92 -12.77
N TYR A 175 2.20 19.91 -12.41
CA TYR A 175 1.29 19.80 -11.27
C TYR A 175 0.01 20.60 -11.48
N TRP A 176 -1.01 20.27 -10.69
CA TRP A 176 -2.24 21.04 -10.55
C TRP A 176 -2.76 20.94 -9.10
N ARG A 177 -3.72 21.79 -8.72
CA ARG A 177 -4.39 21.69 -7.42
C ARG A 177 -5.44 20.59 -7.45
N ASP A 178 -5.55 19.80 -6.39
CA ASP A 178 -6.63 18.80 -6.29
C ASP A 178 -8.00 19.51 -6.23
N THR A 179 -8.96 19.01 -7.00
CA THR A 179 -10.28 19.66 -7.16
C THR A 179 -11.19 19.47 -5.96
N VAL A 180 -10.90 18.51 -5.08
CA VAL A 180 -11.66 18.21 -3.85
C VAL A 180 -10.95 18.82 -2.63
N ASN A 181 -9.63 18.81 -2.64
CA ASN A 181 -8.75 19.35 -1.61
C ASN A 181 -7.85 20.45 -2.20
N PRO A 182 -8.31 21.71 -2.32
CA PRO A 182 -7.55 22.78 -2.99
C PRO A 182 -6.21 23.15 -2.32
N LYS A 183 -5.99 22.72 -1.06
CA LYS A 183 -4.72 22.85 -0.32
C LYS A 183 -3.66 21.85 -0.81
N GLU A 184 -4.09 20.75 -1.42
CA GLU A 184 -3.22 19.69 -1.92
C GLU A 184 -2.89 19.88 -3.40
N TYR A 185 -1.72 19.37 -3.78
CA TYR A 185 -1.24 19.39 -5.16
C TYR A 185 -1.08 17.96 -5.69
N LYS A 186 -1.43 17.78 -6.96
CA LYS A 186 -1.20 16.57 -7.74
C LYS A 186 -0.05 16.80 -8.69
N TYR A 187 0.86 15.85 -8.79
CA TYR A 187 2.10 15.98 -9.55
C TYR A 187 2.25 14.85 -10.55
N VAL A 188 2.84 15.15 -11.70
CA VAL A 188 3.39 14.17 -12.64
C VAL A 188 4.88 14.00 -12.33
N TRP A 189 5.30 12.77 -12.07
CA TRP A 189 6.70 12.43 -11.79
C TRP A 189 7.28 11.52 -12.86
N LEU A 190 8.62 11.44 -12.89
CA LEU A 190 9.32 10.34 -13.54
C LEU A 190 8.91 8.98 -12.92
N GLY A 191 9.00 7.94 -13.73
CA GLY A 191 8.65 6.57 -13.39
C GLY A 191 9.57 5.99 -12.33
N ALA A 192 9.12 4.92 -11.67
CA ALA A 192 9.86 4.28 -10.58
C ALA A 192 11.21 3.68 -11.01
N THR A 193 11.43 3.49 -12.31
CA THR A 193 12.66 2.99 -12.91
C THR A 193 13.65 4.09 -13.27
N SER A 194 13.28 5.36 -13.11
CA SER A 194 14.16 6.47 -13.45
C SER A 194 15.36 6.58 -12.52
N SER A 195 16.46 7.13 -13.03
CA SER A 195 17.69 7.40 -12.28
C SER A 195 17.40 8.14 -10.96
N PHE A 196 16.66 9.25 -11.00
CA PHE A 196 16.29 10.04 -9.83
C PHE A 196 15.51 9.23 -8.77
N LYS A 197 14.58 8.37 -9.21
CA LYS A 197 13.81 7.54 -8.27
C LYS A 197 14.65 6.40 -7.70
N ALA A 198 15.53 5.79 -8.51
CA ALA A 198 16.46 4.76 -8.04
C ALA A 198 17.45 5.32 -7.01
N GLU A 199 18.06 6.47 -7.30
CA GLU A 199 18.98 7.15 -6.38
C GLU A 199 18.28 7.55 -5.07
N SER A 200 17.09 8.15 -5.15
CA SER A 200 16.31 8.49 -3.96
C SER A 200 15.93 7.25 -3.13
N ASP A 201 15.65 6.11 -3.76
CA ASP A 201 15.31 4.86 -3.07
C ASP A 201 16.55 4.24 -2.41
N LEU A 202 17.71 4.25 -3.09
CA LEU A 202 19.01 3.86 -2.51
C LEU A 202 19.35 4.72 -1.29
N LEU A 203 19.33 6.05 -1.42
CA LEU A 203 19.66 6.98 -0.33
C LEU A 203 18.71 6.83 0.86
N LYS A 204 17.45 6.48 0.62
CA LYS A 204 16.49 6.16 1.70
C LYS A 204 16.97 4.96 2.52
N TYR A 205 17.44 3.89 1.87
CA TYR A 205 17.95 2.72 2.57
C TYR A 205 19.32 2.97 3.20
N GLU A 206 20.21 3.73 2.57
CA GLU A 206 21.49 4.13 3.19
C GLU A 206 21.29 4.96 4.47
N LYS A 207 20.31 5.86 4.49
CA LYS A 207 19.94 6.57 5.74
C LYS A 207 19.44 5.62 6.82
N ALA A 208 18.68 4.60 6.44
CA ALA A 208 18.20 3.59 7.38
C ALA A 208 19.36 2.69 7.89
N ARG A 209 20.33 2.35 7.04
CA ARG A 209 21.56 1.63 7.45
C ARG A 209 22.40 2.48 8.40
N LYS A 210 22.61 3.76 8.07
CA LYS A 210 23.32 4.70 8.94
C LYS A 210 22.68 4.80 10.32
N LEU A 211 21.35 4.72 10.44
CA LEU A 211 20.67 4.71 11.74
C LEU A 211 21.13 3.54 12.64
N LYS A 212 21.56 2.40 12.07
CA LYS A 212 22.09 1.26 12.83
C LYS A 212 23.27 1.66 13.73
N ASP A 213 24.14 2.55 13.26
CA ASP A 213 25.32 3.01 14.02
C ASP A 213 24.95 3.98 15.16
N TYR A 214 23.77 4.59 15.11
CA TYR A 214 23.31 5.61 16.06
C TYR A 214 22.20 5.10 16.98
N ILE A 215 21.56 3.97 16.64
CA ILE A 215 20.32 3.55 17.28
C ILE A 215 20.48 3.29 18.77
N ASP A 216 21.61 2.73 19.20
CA ASP A 216 21.84 2.41 20.60
C ASP A 216 22.03 3.67 21.46
N ASP A 217 22.68 4.70 20.93
CA ASP A 217 22.81 5.98 21.63
C ASP A 217 21.48 6.76 21.63
N ILE A 218 20.71 6.68 20.54
CA ILE A 218 19.33 7.20 20.52
C ILE A 218 18.47 6.51 21.59
N ARG A 219 18.63 5.18 21.74
CA ARG A 219 17.94 4.40 22.77
C ARG A 219 18.33 4.79 24.18
N LYS A 220 19.62 4.99 24.44
CA LYS A 220 20.10 5.53 25.73
C LYS A 220 19.53 6.92 26.00
N ASN A 221 19.50 7.78 24.98
CA ASN A 221 19.00 9.15 25.10
C ASN A 221 17.52 9.18 25.48
N TYR A 222 16.64 8.51 24.72
CA TYR A 222 15.21 8.56 25.05
C TYR A 222 14.91 7.89 26.40
N LYS A 223 15.69 6.87 26.81
CA LYS A 223 15.55 6.23 28.13
C LYS A 223 15.88 7.19 29.27
N ARG A 224 16.93 8.01 29.10
CA ARG A 224 17.27 9.08 30.04
C ARG A 224 16.15 10.13 30.09
N ASP A 225 15.57 10.47 28.95
CA ASP A 225 14.55 11.53 28.85
C ASP A 225 13.24 11.16 29.59
N TRP A 226 12.96 9.87 29.79
CA TRP A 226 11.83 9.43 30.63
C TRP A 226 11.92 9.91 32.08
N GLY A 227 13.13 10.11 32.59
CA GLY A 227 13.40 10.65 33.93
C GLY A 227 13.49 12.18 33.98
N SER A 228 13.35 12.88 32.85
CA SER A 228 13.53 14.33 32.79
C SER A 228 12.46 15.09 33.59
N SER A 229 12.84 16.24 34.15
CA SER A 229 11.89 17.23 34.69
C SER A 229 11.17 18.01 33.59
N ASP A 230 11.74 18.09 32.39
CA ASP A 230 11.13 18.70 31.22
C ASP A 230 10.08 17.75 30.61
N VAL A 231 8.81 18.15 30.70
CA VAL A 231 7.67 17.38 30.18
C VAL A 231 7.78 17.17 28.67
N ARG A 232 8.29 18.15 27.92
CA ARG A 232 8.42 18.04 26.46
C ARG A 232 9.45 16.98 26.09
N ARG A 233 10.61 16.97 26.75
CA ARG A 233 11.62 15.90 26.57
C ARG A 233 11.08 14.53 26.94
N LYS A 234 10.32 14.44 28.04
CA LYS A 234 9.72 13.18 28.48
C LYS A 234 8.72 12.63 27.46
N GLN A 235 7.83 13.48 26.96
CA GLN A 235 6.85 13.10 25.94
C GLN A 235 7.54 12.70 24.62
N MET A 236 8.52 13.47 24.16
CA MET A 236 9.31 13.12 22.97
C MET A 236 10.06 11.79 23.14
N GLY A 237 10.67 11.55 24.29
CA GLY A 237 11.37 10.29 24.58
C GLY A 237 10.45 9.07 24.54
N VAL A 238 9.21 9.20 25.03
CA VAL A 238 8.18 8.14 24.92
C VAL A 238 7.72 7.97 23.47
N ALA A 239 7.54 9.05 22.72
CA ALA A 239 7.14 8.95 21.32
C ALA A 239 8.23 8.31 20.43
N VAL A 240 9.51 8.66 20.63
CA VAL A 240 10.63 7.99 19.93
C VAL A 240 10.67 6.51 20.27
N TYR A 241 10.41 6.13 21.52
CA TYR A 241 10.29 4.72 21.92
C TYR A 241 9.17 4.00 21.16
N PHE A 242 7.99 4.61 21.00
CA PHE A 242 6.91 4.02 20.18
C PHE A 242 7.28 3.91 18.70
N LEU A 243 8.00 4.88 18.13
CA LEU A 243 8.49 4.79 16.75
C LEU A 243 9.53 3.67 16.59
N ASP A 244 10.48 3.52 17.53
CA ASP A 244 11.52 2.49 17.51
C ASP A 244 10.95 1.09 17.77
N LYS A 245 10.11 0.90 18.79
CA LYS A 245 9.67 -0.44 19.20
C LYS A 245 8.43 -0.95 18.48
N LEU A 246 7.51 -0.05 18.14
CA LEU A 246 6.20 -0.43 17.58
C LEU A 246 6.06 -0.07 16.10
N ALA A 247 7.08 0.57 15.50
CA ALA A 247 7.10 0.99 14.10
C ALA A 247 5.85 1.82 13.70
N LEU A 248 5.28 2.57 14.65
CA LEU A 248 4.18 3.48 14.40
C LEU A 248 4.58 4.55 13.39
N ARG A 249 3.60 5.07 12.65
CA ARG A 249 3.82 6.30 11.87
C ARG A 249 3.73 7.48 12.82
N ALA A 250 4.49 8.54 12.58
CA ALA A 250 4.42 9.75 13.39
C ALA A 250 3.00 10.33 13.46
N GLY A 251 2.29 10.41 12.34
CA GLY A 251 1.03 11.15 12.28
C GLY A 251 1.28 12.66 12.22
N HIS A 252 0.45 13.35 11.45
CA HIS A 252 0.40 14.80 11.40
C HIS A 252 -1.00 15.22 11.84
N GLU A 253 -1.14 16.43 12.35
CA GLU A 253 -2.47 17.00 12.61
C GLU A 253 -3.27 17.04 11.31
N LYS A 254 -4.57 16.82 11.46
CA LYS A 254 -5.53 16.76 10.36
C LYS A 254 -6.57 17.83 10.54
N ASP A 255 -7.01 18.37 9.41
CA ASP A 255 -8.14 19.27 9.37
C ASP A 255 -9.47 18.49 9.55
N ASP A 256 -10.54 19.18 9.97
CA ASP A 256 -11.90 18.62 10.15
C ASP A 256 -12.50 18.03 8.85
N ASP A 257 -11.86 18.29 7.71
CA ASP A 257 -12.30 17.86 6.38
C ASP A 257 -11.59 16.59 5.86
N GLU A 258 -10.82 15.93 6.73
CA GLU A 258 -10.19 14.63 6.54
C GLU A 258 -10.84 13.51 7.37
N ALA A 259 -10.52 12.25 7.06
CA ALA A 259 -10.88 11.14 7.94
C ALA A 259 -10.07 11.20 9.25
N ASP A 260 -10.75 11.03 10.38
CA ASP A 260 -10.13 11.00 11.72
C ASP A 260 -9.25 9.76 11.86
N THR A 261 -7.95 9.97 11.66
CA THR A 261 -6.93 8.93 11.79
C THR A 261 -5.71 9.52 12.46
N VAL A 262 -5.10 8.75 13.36
CA VAL A 262 -3.99 9.22 14.18
C VAL A 262 -2.69 8.46 13.87
N GLY A 263 -1.57 9.05 14.29
CA GLY A 263 -0.28 8.38 14.40
C GLY A 263 0.31 8.64 15.78
N CYS A 264 1.55 8.20 16.01
CA CYS A 264 2.26 8.29 17.29
C CYS A 264 2.15 9.67 17.96
N CYS A 265 2.52 10.74 17.25
CA CYS A 265 2.52 12.12 17.73
C CYS A 265 1.11 12.72 17.88
N THR A 266 0.08 12.08 17.30
CA THR A 266 -1.31 12.56 17.33
C THR A 266 -2.25 11.58 18.02
N LEU A 267 -1.72 10.66 18.83
CA LEU A 267 -2.53 9.77 19.66
C LEU A 267 -3.36 10.61 20.62
N LYS A 268 -4.65 10.30 20.73
CA LYS A 268 -5.58 10.87 21.70
C LYS A 268 -5.69 9.96 22.93
N VAL A 269 -6.17 10.49 24.05
CA VAL A 269 -6.36 9.72 25.29
C VAL A 269 -7.23 8.49 25.07
N GLU A 270 -8.28 8.58 24.26
CA GLU A 270 -9.15 7.44 23.92
C GLU A 270 -8.47 6.32 23.12
N ASN A 271 -7.29 6.58 22.54
CA ASN A 271 -6.57 5.60 21.73
C ASN A 271 -5.67 4.68 22.55
N VAL A 272 -5.49 4.97 23.84
CA VAL A 272 -4.58 4.26 24.73
C VAL A 272 -5.26 3.89 26.05
N GLU A 273 -5.02 2.67 26.50
CA GLU A 273 -5.51 2.15 27.78
C GLU A 273 -4.33 1.53 28.54
N CYS A 274 -4.00 2.08 29.70
CA CYS A 274 -2.95 1.55 30.59
C CYS A 274 -3.52 0.41 31.43
N VAL A 275 -3.04 -0.81 31.20
CA VAL A 275 -3.44 -2.03 31.92
C VAL A 275 -2.28 -2.50 32.81
N PRO A 276 -2.45 -2.62 34.14
CA PRO A 276 -1.39 -3.09 35.04
C PRO A 276 -0.90 -4.51 34.71
N PRO A 277 0.37 -4.86 35.01
CA PRO A 277 1.36 -4.01 35.68
C PRO A 277 2.11 -3.05 34.74
N ASN A 278 2.24 -3.36 33.45
CA ASN A 278 3.01 -2.54 32.49
C ASN A 278 2.57 -2.75 31.03
N HIS A 279 1.26 -2.96 30.80
CA HIS A 279 0.72 -3.13 29.46
C HIS A 279 0.07 -1.83 28.96
N ILE A 280 0.27 -1.50 27.68
CA ILE A 280 -0.49 -0.45 27.01
C ILE A 280 -1.26 -1.09 25.88
N LYS A 281 -2.58 -0.98 25.93
CA LYS A 281 -3.46 -1.34 24.83
C LYS A 281 -3.67 -0.12 23.95
N PHE A 282 -3.43 -0.30 22.67
CA PHE A 282 -3.64 0.67 21.61
C PHE A 282 -4.84 0.25 20.78
N ASP A 283 -5.75 1.18 20.52
CA ASP A 283 -6.88 0.97 19.61
C ASP A 283 -7.21 2.28 18.89
N PHE A 284 -6.81 2.35 17.61
CA PHE A 284 -7.06 3.54 16.80
C PHE A 284 -7.06 3.25 15.31
N LEU A 285 -7.65 4.15 14.53
CA LEU A 285 -7.55 4.12 13.07
C LEU A 285 -6.30 4.88 12.62
N GLY A 286 -5.37 4.17 11.98
CA GLY A 286 -4.18 4.76 11.39
C GLY A 286 -4.38 5.20 9.94
N LYS A 287 -3.27 5.37 9.22
CA LYS A 287 -3.28 5.68 7.77
C LYS A 287 -4.23 4.75 7.01
N ASP A 288 -4.98 5.32 6.07
CA ASP A 288 -5.97 4.64 5.24
C ASP A 288 -7.16 4.07 6.05
N SER A 289 -7.36 4.56 7.28
CA SER A 289 -8.36 4.09 8.25
C SER A 289 -8.21 2.60 8.59
N ILE A 290 -6.99 2.09 8.57
CA ILE A 290 -6.68 0.73 9.00
C ILE A 290 -6.52 0.74 10.51
N ARG A 291 -7.30 -0.10 11.20
CA ARG A 291 -7.24 -0.23 12.66
C ARG A 291 -5.87 -0.76 13.09
N TYR A 292 -5.30 -0.14 14.10
CA TYR A 292 -4.17 -0.65 14.87
C TYR A 292 -4.73 -1.03 16.23
N GLU A 293 -4.82 -2.33 16.46
CA GLU A 293 -5.24 -2.91 17.75
C GLU A 293 -4.10 -3.78 18.23
N ASN A 294 -3.49 -3.39 19.36
CA ASN A 294 -2.35 -4.11 19.91
C ASN A 294 -2.21 -3.86 21.41
N THR A 295 -1.94 -4.90 22.18
CA THR A 295 -1.57 -4.78 23.61
C THR A 295 -0.11 -5.14 23.74
N VAL A 296 0.68 -4.20 24.25
CA VAL A 296 2.14 -4.36 24.31
C VAL A 296 2.67 -4.15 25.70
N ASP A 297 3.62 -5.00 26.07
CA ASP A 297 4.42 -4.86 27.28
C ASP A 297 5.42 -3.74 27.05
N VAL A 298 5.38 -2.71 27.90
CA VAL A 298 6.30 -1.58 27.82
C VAL A 298 7.19 -1.53 29.04
N GLU A 299 8.29 -0.78 28.95
CA GLU A 299 9.14 -0.52 30.11
C GLU A 299 8.34 0.24 31.17
N VAL A 300 8.52 -0.10 32.45
CA VAL A 300 7.76 0.49 33.57
C VAL A 300 7.78 2.04 33.57
N PRO A 301 8.91 2.73 33.28
CA PRO A 301 8.91 4.19 33.16
C PRO A 301 7.99 4.72 32.05
N VAL A 302 7.89 4.00 30.92
CA VAL A 302 7.00 4.35 29.81
C VAL A 302 5.55 4.19 30.22
N TYR A 303 5.19 3.07 30.86
CA TYR A 303 3.83 2.84 31.36
C TYR A 303 3.39 3.97 32.29
N LYS A 304 4.22 4.30 33.30
CA LYS A 304 3.94 5.38 34.25
C LYS A 304 3.84 6.75 33.58
N ALA A 305 4.71 7.02 32.60
CA ALA A 305 4.68 8.27 31.85
C ALA A 305 3.38 8.41 31.05
N VAL A 306 2.98 7.38 30.30
CA VAL A 306 1.74 7.39 29.50
C VAL A 306 0.52 7.50 30.41
N GLU A 307 0.50 6.79 31.54
CA GLU A 307 -0.58 6.91 32.53
C GLU A 307 -0.72 8.35 33.07
N ALA A 308 0.38 9.06 33.27
CA ALA A 308 0.35 10.47 33.64
C ALA A 308 -0.11 11.38 32.49
N PHE A 309 0.40 11.12 31.27
CA PHE A 309 0.10 11.90 30.07
C PHE A 309 -1.35 11.82 29.62
N THR A 310 -2.08 10.77 30.00
CA THR A 310 -3.52 10.63 29.71
C THR A 310 -4.42 11.32 30.73
N LYS A 311 -3.89 11.66 31.92
CA LYS A 311 -4.65 12.30 33.00
C LYS A 311 -4.58 13.82 32.95
N VAL A 312 -3.38 14.38 32.70
CA VAL A 312 -3.13 15.83 32.71
C VAL A 312 -2.26 16.30 31.54
N ASP A 313 -2.47 17.53 31.10
CA ASP A 313 -1.63 18.24 30.11
C ASP A 313 -0.36 18.83 30.76
N ALA A 314 0.54 19.37 29.94
CA ALA A 314 1.79 19.94 30.41
C ALA A 314 1.62 21.17 31.32
N ARG A 315 0.41 21.74 31.40
CA ARG A 315 0.04 22.85 32.30
C ARG A 315 -0.68 22.34 33.57
N GLY A 316 -0.83 21.02 33.73
CA GLY A 316 -1.51 20.40 34.86
C GLY A 316 -3.03 20.37 34.75
N LYS A 317 -3.61 20.71 33.59
CA LYS A 317 -5.06 20.63 33.37
C LYS A 317 -5.48 19.21 33.05
N ARG A 318 -6.60 18.75 33.61
CA ARG A 318 -7.18 17.44 33.31
C ARG A 318 -7.50 17.29 31.81
N LYS A 319 -7.09 16.16 31.22
CA LYS A 319 -7.40 15.79 29.83
C LYS A 319 -8.74 15.05 29.71
N GLY A 320 -9.43 15.32 28.62
CA GLY A 320 -10.56 14.55 28.11
C GLY A 320 -10.13 13.52 27.05
N LEU A 321 -11.07 12.70 26.63
CA LEU A 321 -10.84 11.57 25.70
C LEU A 321 -10.25 11.98 24.35
N ARG A 322 -10.60 13.17 23.86
CA ARG A 322 -10.15 13.70 22.55
C ARG A 322 -8.86 14.50 22.62
N ASP A 323 -8.33 14.77 23.82
CA ASP A 323 -7.09 15.49 23.98
C ASP A 323 -5.90 14.60 23.59
N MET A 324 -4.83 15.20 23.07
CA MET A 324 -3.63 14.46 22.68
C MET A 324 -2.93 13.86 23.90
N VAL A 325 -2.41 12.65 23.78
CA VAL A 325 -1.49 12.05 24.76
C VAL A 325 -0.22 12.90 24.84
N PHE A 326 0.31 13.31 23.68
CA PHE A 326 1.47 14.19 23.58
C PHE A 326 1.03 15.60 23.17
N ASP A 327 0.96 16.52 24.13
CA ASP A 327 0.43 17.88 23.95
C ASP A 327 1.51 18.96 23.85
N THR A 328 2.79 18.58 23.93
CA THR A 328 3.89 19.55 23.97
C THR A 328 4.66 19.69 22.67
N PHE A 329 4.43 18.85 21.64
CA PHE A 329 5.17 18.84 20.39
C PHE A 329 4.38 18.18 19.24
N ASP A 330 4.82 18.41 18.00
CA ASP A 330 4.28 17.75 16.81
C ASP A 330 5.35 16.96 16.03
N ALA A 331 4.96 16.31 14.94
CA ALA A 331 5.92 15.57 14.10
C ALA A 331 6.99 16.48 13.48
N THR A 332 6.72 17.76 13.27
CA THR A 332 7.69 18.74 12.73
C THR A 332 8.82 18.95 13.75
N ASP A 333 8.44 19.20 15.00
CA ASP A 333 9.35 19.36 16.11
C ASP A 333 10.17 18.11 16.38
N LEU A 334 9.54 16.94 16.37
CA LEU A 334 10.25 15.68 16.57
C LEU A 334 11.30 15.42 15.47
N ASN A 335 11.01 15.80 14.22
CA ASN A 335 12.00 15.68 13.14
C ASN A 335 13.19 16.65 13.32
N LYS A 336 12.99 17.83 13.92
CA LYS A 336 14.10 18.76 14.22
C LYS A 336 15.06 18.13 15.24
N GLU A 337 14.52 17.56 16.31
CA GLU A 337 15.33 16.88 17.35
C GLU A 337 16.07 15.67 16.77
N LEU A 338 15.38 14.83 15.98
CA LEU A 338 16.00 13.67 15.35
C LEU A 338 17.14 14.06 14.40
N LYS A 339 16.99 15.13 13.62
CA LYS A 339 18.05 15.62 12.72
C LYS A 339 19.30 16.06 13.48
N ALA A 340 19.16 16.55 14.71
CA ALA A 340 20.30 16.89 15.56
C ALA A 340 21.07 15.66 16.07
N LEU A 341 20.41 14.49 16.16
CA LEU A 341 21.03 13.23 16.56
C LEU A 341 21.77 12.54 15.40
N MET A 342 21.23 12.64 14.19
CA MET A 342 21.87 12.12 12.99
C MET A 342 21.39 12.94 11.77
N ASP A 343 22.34 13.44 10.97
CA ASP A 343 21.98 14.19 9.77
C ASP A 343 21.10 13.36 8.83
N GLY A 344 20.01 13.98 8.38
CA GLY A 344 18.99 13.34 7.55
C GLY A 344 18.05 12.37 8.27
N LEU A 345 18.16 12.19 9.60
CA LEU A 345 17.23 11.38 10.38
C LEU A 345 15.85 12.03 10.44
N SER A 346 14.82 11.20 10.33
CA SER A 346 13.42 11.59 10.50
C SER A 346 12.62 10.43 11.06
N VAL A 347 11.41 10.71 11.52
CA VAL A 347 10.45 9.71 12.03
C VAL A 347 10.18 8.57 11.03
N LYS A 348 10.31 8.82 9.72
CA LYS A 348 10.09 7.81 8.67
C LYS A 348 11.24 6.80 8.56
N VAL A 349 12.44 7.18 8.99
CA VAL A 349 13.64 6.32 8.89
C VAL A 349 13.53 5.12 9.82
N PHE A 350 13.02 5.30 11.05
CA PHE A 350 12.81 4.21 12.02
C PHE A 350 12.01 3.05 11.43
N ARG A 351 10.92 3.36 10.74
CA ARG A 351 10.07 2.32 10.14
C ARG A 351 10.74 1.57 8.99
N THR A 352 11.64 2.23 8.25
CA THR A 352 12.44 1.60 7.18
C THR A 352 13.56 0.74 7.79
N TYR A 353 14.24 1.26 8.81
CA TYR A 353 15.25 0.55 9.58
C TYR A 353 14.67 -0.72 10.21
N ASN A 354 13.60 -0.59 11.01
CA ASN A 354 12.95 -1.72 11.68
C ASN A 354 12.46 -2.78 10.70
N ALA A 355 11.82 -2.38 9.60
CA ALA A 355 11.37 -3.34 8.60
C ALA A 355 12.53 -4.09 7.94
N SER A 356 13.63 -3.40 7.63
CA SER A 356 14.79 -3.99 6.96
C SER A 356 15.59 -4.89 7.91
N ILE A 357 15.93 -4.40 9.11
CA ILE A 357 16.69 -5.18 10.10
C ILE A 357 15.90 -6.41 10.60
N THR A 358 14.57 -6.31 10.73
CA THR A 358 13.73 -7.47 11.06
C THR A 358 13.74 -8.51 9.95
N LEU A 359 13.64 -8.12 8.68
CA LEU A 359 13.75 -9.08 7.57
C LEU A 359 15.11 -9.78 7.58
N ASP A 360 16.21 -9.01 7.67
CA ASP A 360 17.57 -9.55 7.62
C ASP A 360 17.83 -10.53 8.77
N ARG A 361 17.45 -10.15 10.00
CA ARG A 361 17.54 -11.01 11.18
C ARG A 361 16.73 -12.31 11.03
N LEU A 362 15.44 -12.22 10.65
CA LEU A 362 14.59 -13.40 10.52
C LEU A 362 15.11 -14.37 9.44
N LEU A 363 15.61 -13.84 8.32
CA LEU A 363 16.21 -14.67 7.28
C LEU A 363 17.50 -15.34 7.77
N ALA A 364 18.35 -14.62 8.51
CA ALA A 364 19.57 -15.18 9.09
C ALA A 364 19.27 -16.28 10.13
N GLU A 365 18.34 -16.04 11.05
CA GLU A 365 17.91 -17.03 12.06
C GLU A 365 17.37 -18.31 11.40
N MET A 366 16.61 -18.18 10.29
CA MET A 366 16.13 -19.35 9.54
C MET A 366 17.25 -20.08 8.79
N GLU A 367 18.24 -19.35 8.24
CA GLU A 367 19.43 -19.93 7.61
C GLU A 367 20.27 -20.71 8.65
N GLU A 368 20.33 -20.24 9.90
CA GLU A 368 21.11 -20.84 11.00
C GLU A 368 20.41 -22.00 11.73
N ALA A 369 19.09 -21.95 11.85
CA ALA A 369 18.32 -22.93 12.64
C ALA A 369 18.14 -24.30 11.96
N GLU A 370 18.55 -24.46 10.69
CA GLU A 370 18.35 -25.69 9.93
C GLU A 370 19.64 -26.19 9.26
N ASP A 371 20.20 -27.26 9.80
CA ASP A 371 21.35 -27.99 9.21
C ASP A 371 21.09 -28.43 7.74
N ALA A 372 19.82 -28.56 7.34
CA ALA A 372 19.38 -28.94 6.00
C ALA A 372 18.74 -27.80 5.19
N TYR A 373 18.89 -26.52 5.58
CA TYR A 373 18.29 -25.39 4.85
C TYR A 373 18.73 -25.38 3.38
N ALA A 374 19.98 -25.78 3.11
CA ALA A 374 20.50 -25.94 1.76
C ALA A 374 19.68 -26.95 0.93
N GLY A 375 19.23 -28.04 1.54
CA GLY A 375 18.46 -29.12 0.91
C GLY A 375 16.98 -28.81 0.70
N LYS A 376 16.46 -27.70 1.23
CA LYS A 376 15.07 -27.28 0.98
C LYS A 376 14.82 -26.97 -0.49
N THR A 377 13.63 -27.30 -0.96
CA THR A 377 13.15 -26.90 -2.28
C THR A 377 13.02 -25.38 -2.38
N VAL A 378 13.08 -24.87 -3.62
CA VAL A 378 12.88 -23.43 -3.90
C VAL A 378 11.53 -22.94 -3.35
N ASP A 379 10.46 -23.74 -3.44
CA ASP A 379 9.14 -23.34 -2.93
C ASP A 379 9.11 -23.29 -1.39
N ALA A 380 9.82 -24.19 -0.69
CA ALA A 380 9.96 -24.16 0.76
C ALA A 380 10.73 -22.93 1.24
N LYS A 381 11.89 -22.64 0.63
CA LYS A 381 12.67 -21.42 0.90
C LYS A 381 11.86 -20.15 0.64
N LYS A 382 11.06 -20.14 -0.43
CA LYS A 382 10.14 -19.03 -0.71
C LYS A 382 9.08 -18.88 0.38
N ALA A 383 8.49 -19.98 0.85
CA ALA A 383 7.52 -19.94 1.95
C ALA A 383 8.14 -19.35 3.23
N ASP A 384 9.39 -19.69 3.54
CA ASP A 384 10.16 -19.07 4.64
C ASP A 384 10.31 -17.56 4.45
N TYR A 385 10.72 -17.12 3.26
CA TYR A 385 10.80 -15.68 2.94
C TYR A 385 9.47 -14.95 3.12
N ASP A 386 8.36 -15.57 2.69
CA ASP A 386 7.03 -14.99 2.86
C ASP A 386 6.60 -14.89 4.32
N ARG A 387 6.95 -15.88 5.15
CA ARG A 387 6.75 -15.82 6.61
C ARG A 387 7.56 -14.69 7.22
N ALA A 388 8.84 -14.53 6.88
CA ALA A 388 9.63 -13.40 7.37
C ALA A 388 9.04 -12.04 6.94
N ASN A 389 8.61 -11.90 5.69
CA ASN A 389 7.95 -10.68 5.24
C ASN A 389 6.58 -10.47 5.91
N LYS A 390 5.87 -11.54 6.29
CA LYS A 390 4.63 -11.45 7.07
C LYS A 390 4.90 -10.82 8.43
N GLU A 391 5.95 -11.23 9.13
CA GLU A 391 6.35 -10.63 10.41
C GLU A 391 6.67 -9.13 10.26
N VAL A 392 7.41 -8.76 9.20
CA VAL A 392 7.66 -7.34 8.89
C VAL A 392 6.36 -6.57 8.59
N ALA A 393 5.43 -7.21 7.88
CA ALA A 393 4.13 -6.61 7.58
C ALA A 393 3.25 -6.46 8.83
N ILE A 394 3.31 -7.42 9.77
CA ILE A 394 2.64 -7.34 11.08
C ILE A 394 3.23 -6.20 11.91
N LEU A 395 4.56 -6.12 12.03
CA LEU A 395 5.26 -5.01 12.69
C LEU A 395 4.83 -3.64 12.14
N CYS A 396 4.67 -3.55 10.82
CA CYS A 396 4.23 -2.34 10.15
C CYS A 396 2.69 -2.14 10.15
N ASN A 397 1.91 -3.04 10.72
CA ASN A 397 0.44 -3.05 10.62
C ASN A 397 -0.08 -2.95 9.17
N HIS A 398 0.54 -3.66 8.23
CA HIS A 398 0.11 -3.76 6.83
C HIS A 398 -0.99 -4.84 6.69
N GLN A 399 -2.18 -4.50 7.17
CA GLN A 399 -3.34 -5.39 7.11
C GLN A 399 -4.12 -5.25 5.79
N ARG A 400 -4.88 -6.29 5.45
CA ARG A 400 -5.93 -6.25 4.43
C ARG A 400 -7.13 -7.09 4.88
N ALA A 401 -8.31 -6.69 4.44
CA ALA A 401 -9.49 -7.56 4.54
C ALA A 401 -9.27 -8.84 3.74
N VAL A 402 -9.84 -9.95 4.22
CA VAL A 402 -9.87 -11.20 3.46
C VAL A 402 -10.59 -10.93 2.13
N PRO A 403 -10.00 -11.28 0.98
CA PRO A 403 -10.64 -11.06 -0.31
C PRO A 403 -12.02 -11.72 -0.38
N LYS A 404 -13.03 -11.05 -0.97
CA LYS A 404 -14.39 -11.60 -1.10
C LYS A 404 -14.43 -12.96 -1.82
N THR A 405 -13.46 -13.24 -2.68
CA THR A 405 -13.33 -14.50 -3.43
C THR A 405 -12.42 -15.52 -2.76
N HIS A 406 -11.91 -15.26 -1.54
CA HIS A 406 -10.94 -16.12 -0.87
C HIS A 406 -11.52 -17.50 -0.59
N GLU A 407 -12.71 -17.57 0.02
CA GLU A 407 -13.38 -18.84 0.34
C GLU A 407 -13.61 -19.69 -0.91
N THR A 408 -14.20 -19.11 -1.97
CA THR A 408 -14.40 -19.82 -3.24
C THR A 408 -13.07 -20.27 -3.86
N SER A 409 -12.01 -19.48 -3.71
CA SER A 409 -10.69 -19.83 -4.22
C SER A 409 -10.03 -20.94 -3.39
N MET A 410 -10.24 -20.96 -2.08
CA MET A 410 -9.74 -22.01 -1.19
C MET A 410 -10.50 -23.32 -1.38
N ALA A 411 -11.82 -23.28 -1.57
CA ALA A 411 -12.62 -24.45 -1.90
C ALA A 411 -12.09 -25.18 -3.15
N LYS A 412 -11.79 -24.44 -4.23
CA LYS A 412 -11.17 -24.99 -5.45
C LYS A 412 -9.78 -25.58 -5.21
N VAL A 413 -9.00 -24.97 -4.31
CA VAL A 413 -7.68 -25.51 -3.93
C VAL A 413 -7.84 -26.82 -3.17
N THR A 414 -8.76 -26.89 -2.20
CA THR A 414 -9.07 -28.10 -1.44
C THR A 414 -9.56 -29.24 -2.33
N GLU A 415 -10.46 -28.95 -3.27
CA GLU A 415 -10.94 -29.93 -4.26
C GLU A 415 -9.77 -30.51 -5.08
N LYS A 416 -8.86 -29.64 -5.55
CA LYS A 416 -7.67 -30.07 -6.27
C LYS A 416 -6.72 -30.92 -5.43
N LEU A 417 -6.52 -30.56 -4.15
CA LEU A 417 -5.69 -31.35 -3.22
C LEU A 417 -6.29 -32.74 -2.98
N ASN A 418 -7.60 -32.83 -2.80
CA ASN A 418 -8.28 -34.11 -2.64
C ASN A 418 -8.15 -34.97 -3.90
N ALA A 419 -8.33 -34.39 -5.09
CA ALA A 419 -8.12 -35.12 -6.35
C ALA A 419 -6.67 -35.64 -6.50
N MET A 420 -5.67 -34.86 -6.06
CA MET A 420 -4.27 -35.31 -6.04
C MET A 420 -4.05 -36.47 -5.06
N ARG A 421 -4.65 -36.42 -3.87
CA ARG A 421 -4.57 -37.49 -2.87
C ARG A 421 -5.20 -38.79 -3.35
N GLU A 422 -6.37 -38.71 -4.01
CA GLU A 422 -7.01 -39.89 -4.61
C GLU A 422 -6.16 -40.48 -5.75
N GLU A 423 -5.55 -39.64 -6.59
CA GLU A 423 -4.62 -40.12 -7.64
C GLU A 423 -3.40 -40.83 -7.04
N ILE A 424 -2.83 -40.29 -5.95
CA ILE A 424 -1.72 -40.90 -5.23
C ILE A 424 -2.13 -42.25 -4.64
N LYS A 425 -3.27 -42.32 -3.95
CA LYS A 425 -3.79 -43.57 -3.38
C LYS A 425 -4.01 -44.65 -4.45
N ALA A 426 -4.59 -44.28 -5.58
CA ALA A 426 -4.77 -45.21 -6.70
C ALA A 426 -3.42 -45.71 -7.26
N LEU A 427 -2.41 -44.85 -7.31
CA LEU A 427 -1.05 -45.23 -7.74
C LEU A 427 -0.33 -46.11 -6.71
N GLU A 428 -0.56 -45.90 -5.41
CA GLU A 428 -0.06 -46.77 -4.33
C GLU A 428 -0.65 -48.18 -4.44
N GLU A 429 -1.96 -48.28 -4.65
CA GLU A 429 -2.65 -49.57 -4.88
C GLU A 429 -2.15 -50.26 -6.17
N GLU A 430 -1.94 -49.51 -7.25
CA GLU A 430 -1.39 -50.01 -8.51
C GLU A 430 0.05 -50.53 -8.34
N HIS A 431 0.87 -49.81 -7.57
CA HIS A 431 2.24 -50.19 -7.25
C HIS A 431 2.29 -51.50 -6.45
N GLU A 432 1.47 -51.61 -5.41
CA GLU A 432 1.34 -52.82 -4.60
C GLU A 432 0.90 -54.03 -5.43
N ALA A 433 -0.08 -53.84 -6.31
CA ALA A 433 -0.54 -54.89 -7.22
C ALA A 433 0.57 -55.33 -8.20
N ALA A 434 1.34 -54.37 -8.74
CA ALA A 434 2.45 -54.66 -9.65
C ALA A 434 3.59 -55.43 -8.96
N LEU A 435 3.91 -55.11 -7.71
CA LEU A 435 4.88 -55.87 -6.90
C LEU A 435 4.43 -57.32 -6.67
N ARG A 436 3.13 -57.54 -6.40
CA ARG A 436 2.56 -58.89 -6.20
C ARG A 436 2.52 -59.74 -7.47
N ALA A 437 2.42 -59.11 -8.65
CA ALA A 437 2.30 -59.78 -9.93
C ALA A 437 3.61 -60.42 -10.46
N LYS A 438 4.74 -60.31 -9.74
CA LYS A 438 6.05 -60.94 -10.05
C LYS A 438 6.46 -60.86 -11.53
N GLY A 439 6.34 -59.68 -12.13
CA GLY A 439 6.76 -59.43 -13.52
C GLY A 439 5.73 -59.72 -14.61
N LYS A 440 4.52 -60.20 -14.28
CA LYS A 440 3.38 -60.26 -15.21
C LYS A 440 2.51 -59.00 -15.07
N GLY A 441 2.91 -57.89 -15.68
CA GLY A 441 2.14 -56.64 -15.60
C GLY A 441 2.95 -55.38 -15.90
N LYS A 442 2.46 -54.23 -15.45
CA LYS A 442 3.17 -52.95 -15.54
C LYS A 442 4.43 -52.95 -14.66
N ASN A 443 5.47 -52.23 -15.07
CA ASN A 443 6.74 -52.15 -14.35
C ASN A 443 6.56 -51.41 -12.99
N PRO A 444 6.81 -52.07 -11.83
CA PRO A 444 6.71 -51.45 -10.51
C PRO A 444 7.59 -50.19 -10.36
N ASP A 445 8.82 -50.21 -10.86
CA ASP A 445 9.76 -49.08 -10.72
C ASP A 445 9.26 -47.82 -11.46
N ALA A 446 8.57 -48.01 -12.59
CA ALA A 446 7.96 -46.93 -13.34
C ALA A 446 6.80 -46.30 -12.57
N ILE A 447 6.00 -47.11 -11.86
CA ILE A 447 4.90 -46.64 -11.01
C ILE A 447 5.47 -45.93 -9.78
N ALA A 448 6.50 -46.46 -9.13
CA ALA A 448 7.19 -45.83 -7.99
C ALA A 448 7.73 -44.44 -8.34
N SER A 449 8.37 -44.31 -9.51
CA SER A 449 8.85 -43.01 -10.01
C SER A 449 7.71 -42.00 -10.25
N LYS A 450 6.58 -42.47 -10.78
CA LYS A 450 5.39 -41.62 -10.99
C LYS A 450 4.75 -41.21 -9.66
N LEU A 451 4.65 -42.13 -8.71
CA LEU A 451 4.14 -41.92 -7.36
C LEU A 451 4.98 -40.85 -6.64
N SER A 452 6.30 -41.01 -6.63
CA SER A 452 7.23 -40.03 -6.04
C SER A 452 7.02 -38.61 -6.60
N LYS A 453 6.92 -38.46 -7.93
CA LYS A 453 6.65 -37.16 -8.57
C LYS A 453 5.31 -36.56 -8.15
N LYS A 454 4.28 -37.39 -7.98
CA LYS A 454 2.94 -36.94 -7.55
C LYS A 454 2.93 -36.54 -6.08
N MET A 455 3.61 -37.29 -5.20
CA MET A 455 3.77 -36.94 -3.79
C MET A 455 4.47 -35.59 -3.64
N THR A 456 5.60 -35.36 -4.33
CA THR A 456 6.29 -34.05 -4.30
C THR A 456 5.40 -32.92 -4.84
N ALA A 457 4.58 -33.19 -5.87
CA ALA A 457 3.63 -32.20 -6.37
C ALA A 457 2.50 -31.89 -5.37
N LEU A 458 2.03 -32.90 -4.63
CA LEU A 458 1.05 -32.73 -3.55
C LEU A 458 1.64 -31.90 -2.41
N GLU A 459 2.82 -32.25 -1.90
CA GLU A 459 3.52 -31.51 -0.83
C GLU A 459 3.68 -30.03 -1.21
N ARG A 460 4.10 -29.76 -2.46
CA ARG A 460 4.20 -28.40 -2.98
C ARG A 460 2.85 -27.67 -2.97
N ALA A 461 1.78 -28.34 -3.39
CA ALA A 461 0.45 -27.75 -3.45
C ALA A 461 -0.12 -27.49 -2.04
N GLU A 462 0.13 -28.39 -1.09
CA GLU A 462 -0.24 -28.24 0.32
C GLU A 462 0.49 -27.07 0.97
N LEU A 463 1.79 -26.94 0.73
CA LEU A 463 2.57 -25.79 1.19
C LEU A 463 2.01 -24.47 0.63
N GLN A 464 1.71 -24.42 -0.67
CA GLN A 464 1.13 -23.23 -1.29
C GLN A 464 -0.26 -22.90 -0.73
N ALA A 465 -1.08 -23.91 -0.44
CA ALA A 465 -2.39 -23.73 0.18
C ALA A 465 -2.25 -23.16 1.61
N ALA A 466 -1.35 -23.73 2.41
CA ALA A 466 -1.07 -23.27 3.76
C ALA A 466 -0.57 -21.82 3.78
N VAL A 467 0.40 -21.48 2.93
CA VAL A 467 0.93 -20.10 2.80
C VAL A 467 -0.18 -19.13 2.37
N LYS A 468 -1.02 -19.53 1.41
CA LYS A 468 -2.12 -18.67 0.95
C LYS A 468 -3.14 -18.39 2.06
N GLU A 469 -3.45 -19.39 2.87
CA GLU A 469 -4.36 -19.25 4.00
C GLU A 469 -3.75 -18.39 5.11
N ASP A 470 -2.47 -18.63 5.44
CA ASP A 470 -1.74 -17.90 6.48
C ASP A 470 -1.58 -16.40 6.15
N LEU A 471 -1.46 -16.05 4.87
CA LEU A 471 -1.28 -14.68 4.40
C LEU A 471 -2.58 -13.95 4.04
N LYS A 472 -3.76 -14.53 4.30
CA LYS A 472 -5.04 -13.98 3.81
C LYS A 472 -5.34 -12.56 4.34
N THR A 473 -4.93 -12.25 5.57
CA THR A 473 -5.17 -10.96 6.25
C THR A 473 -4.03 -9.94 6.13
N VAL A 474 -2.91 -10.29 5.48
CA VAL A 474 -1.69 -9.46 5.46
C VAL A 474 -1.33 -8.98 4.06
N ALA A 475 -0.93 -7.71 3.94
CA ALA A 475 -0.54 -7.07 2.69
C ALA A 475 0.98 -7.01 2.49
N LEU A 476 1.57 -8.14 2.08
CA LEU A 476 3.01 -8.31 1.88
C LEU A 476 3.66 -7.39 0.85
N GLY A 477 2.88 -6.83 -0.09
CA GLY A 477 3.41 -5.96 -1.14
C GLY A 477 3.91 -4.62 -0.59
N THR A 478 3.23 -4.07 0.41
CA THR A 478 3.53 -2.73 0.92
C THR A 478 4.90 -2.66 1.59
N SER A 479 5.22 -3.65 2.45
CA SER A 479 6.54 -3.81 3.10
C SER A 479 7.62 -4.04 2.05
N LYS A 480 7.41 -5.02 1.16
CA LYS A 480 8.35 -5.43 0.11
C LYS A 480 8.74 -4.31 -0.85
N ILE A 481 7.82 -3.43 -1.20
CA ILE A 481 8.07 -2.40 -2.20
C ILE A 481 8.77 -1.17 -1.60
N ASN A 482 8.48 -0.83 -0.34
CA ASN A 482 8.76 0.50 0.19
C ASN A 482 9.61 0.55 1.46
N TYR A 483 9.64 -0.51 2.26
CA TYR A 483 10.22 -0.47 3.62
C TYR A 483 11.37 -1.46 3.82
N MET A 484 11.44 -2.54 3.04
CA MET A 484 12.53 -3.52 3.11
C MET A 484 13.59 -3.18 2.06
N ASP A 485 14.86 -3.14 2.46
CA ASP A 485 15.98 -2.95 1.53
C ASP A 485 16.02 -4.14 0.55
N PRO A 486 15.88 -3.90 -0.78
CA PRO A 486 15.86 -4.97 -1.76
C PRO A 486 17.15 -5.79 -1.78
N ARG A 487 18.28 -5.22 -1.34
CA ARG A 487 19.57 -5.92 -1.28
C ARG A 487 19.57 -7.09 -0.31
N ILE A 488 18.83 -7.01 0.79
CA ILE A 488 18.63 -8.13 1.73
C ILE A 488 18.05 -9.33 0.99
N THR A 489 16.98 -9.08 0.21
CA THR A 489 16.29 -10.12 -0.54
C THR A 489 17.17 -10.71 -1.65
N ILE A 490 17.89 -9.85 -2.38
CA ILE A 490 18.76 -10.29 -3.48
C ILE A 490 19.93 -11.11 -2.93
N ALA A 491 20.56 -10.68 -1.83
CA ALA A 491 21.64 -11.42 -1.19
C ALA A 491 21.14 -12.77 -0.65
N TRP A 492 19.96 -12.80 -0.03
CA TRP A 492 19.31 -14.06 0.39
C TRP A 492 19.04 -15.00 -0.79
N CYS A 493 18.51 -14.48 -1.91
CA CYS A 493 18.31 -15.27 -3.13
C CYS A 493 19.63 -15.87 -3.65
N LYS A 494 20.71 -15.08 -3.65
CA LYS A 494 22.05 -15.53 -4.07
C LYS A 494 22.60 -16.62 -3.15
N ARG A 495 22.51 -16.47 -1.82
CA ARG A 495 23.00 -17.46 -0.84
C ARG A 495 22.26 -18.79 -0.91
N ASN A 496 20.95 -18.74 -1.18
CA ASN A 496 20.08 -19.91 -1.07
C ASN A 496 19.66 -20.52 -2.42
N GLU A 497 20.26 -20.03 -3.51
CA GLU A 497 20.00 -20.45 -4.90
C GLU A 497 18.51 -20.35 -5.28
N VAL A 498 17.84 -19.31 -4.78
CA VAL A 498 16.43 -19.03 -5.11
C VAL A 498 16.38 -18.03 -6.27
N PRO A 499 15.78 -18.38 -7.43
CA PRO A 499 15.62 -17.44 -8.54
C PRO A 499 14.86 -16.20 -8.08
N ILE A 500 15.42 -15.01 -8.33
CA ILE A 500 14.87 -13.75 -7.84
C ILE A 500 13.45 -13.49 -8.35
N GLU A 501 13.10 -14.03 -9.52
CA GLU A 501 11.77 -13.96 -10.14
C GLU A 501 10.68 -14.65 -9.31
N LYS A 502 11.06 -15.57 -8.41
CA LYS A 502 10.14 -16.20 -7.45
C LYS A 502 9.73 -15.25 -6.32
N VAL A 503 10.52 -14.20 -6.07
CA VAL A 503 10.30 -13.24 -4.99
C VAL A 503 9.84 -11.88 -5.52
N PHE A 504 10.49 -11.42 -6.60
CA PHE A 504 10.23 -10.15 -7.28
C PHE A 504 9.65 -10.40 -8.68
N ASN A 505 8.49 -9.81 -8.94
CA ASN A 505 7.94 -9.79 -10.29
C ASN A 505 8.73 -8.81 -11.18
N LYS A 506 8.47 -8.85 -12.50
CA LYS A 506 9.15 -7.98 -13.49
C LYS A 506 9.13 -6.49 -13.14
N SER A 507 8.04 -5.98 -12.55
CA SER A 507 7.97 -4.58 -12.15
C SER A 507 8.92 -4.24 -11.00
N LEU A 508 9.09 -5.15 -10.06
CA LEU A 508 10.01 -4.97 -8.93
C LEU A 508 11.46 -5.15 -9.36
N LEU A 509 11.76 -6.09 -10.26
CA LEU A 509 13.08 -6.24 -10.85
C LEU A 509 13.50 -4.95 -11.57
N ASN A 510 12.60 -4.36 -12.36
CA ASN A 510 12.88 -3.08 -13.02
C ASN A 510 13.07 -1.93 -12.02
N LYS A 511 12.27 -1.88 -10.95
CA LYS A 511 12.39 -0.84 -9.91
C LYS A 511 13.72 -0.95 -9.16
N PHE A 512 14.10 -2.17 -8.77
CA PHE A 512 15.26 -2.45 -7.93
C PHE A 512 16.51 -2.83 -8.71
N HIS A 513 16.61 -2.41 -9.98
CA HIS A 513 17.78 -2.69 -10.82
C HIS A 513 19.09 -2.23 -10.17
N TRP A 514 19.06 -1.10 -9.44
CA TRP A 514 20.20 -0.55 -8.70
C TRP A 514 20.74 -1.48 -7.59
N ALA A 515 19.95 -2.44 -7.12
CA ALA A 515 20.31 -3.35 -6.04
C ALA A 515 20.82 -4.72 -6.53
N MET A 516 20.71 -5.01 -7.82
CA MET A 516 20.94 -6.36 -8.38
C MET A 516 22.40 -6.85 -8.24
N ASP A 517 23.35 -5.92 -8.25
CA ASP A 517 24.78 -6.22 -8.19
C ASP A 517 25.29 -6.51 -6.77
N VAL A 518 24.41 -6.47 -5.77
CA VAL A 518 24.81 -6.71 -4.37
C VAL A 518 25.40 -8.11 -4.15
N GLU A 519 26.47 -8.22 -3.39
CA GLU A 519 27.09 -9.50 -3.06
C GLU A 519 26.22 -10.37 -2.15
N SER A 520 26.42 -11.69 -2.22
CA SER A 520 25.70 -12.66 -1.38
C SER A 520 25.95 -12.48 0.12
N GLY A 521 27.10 -11.90 0.50
CA GLY A 521 27.47 -11.60 1.89
C GLY A 521 26.77 -10.37 2.48
N PHE A 522 25.94 -9.65 1.72
CA PHE A 522 25.28 -8.46 2.22
C PHE A 522 24.32 -8.76 3.39
N ARG A 523 24.47 -7.95 4.44
CA ARG A 523 23.63 -7.83 5.63
C ARG A 523 23.32 -6.35 5.85
N PHE A 524 22.12 -6.05 6.31
CA PHE A 524 21.64 -4.67 6.52
C PHE A 524 22.24 -4.09 7.79
#